data_AF-A0A1I3VH17-F1
#
_entry.id   AF-A0A1I3VH17-F1
#
_cell.length_a   1.000
_cell.length_b   1.000
_cell.length_c   1.000
_cell.angle_alpha   90.00
_cell.angle_beta   90.00
_cell.angle_gamma   90.00
#
_symmetry.space_group_name_H-M   'P 1'
#
loop_
_entity.id
_entity.type
_entity.pdbx_description
1 polymer ?
#
loop_
_entity_poly.entity_id
_entity_poly.type
_entity_poly.pdbx_seq_one_letter_code
_entity_poly.pdbx_strand_id
1 'polypeptide(L)' 'MQERREHVQYDKTYRIGGSIVHIVAPRISDEEREKRLEEVARVIWMLLDQVGKTKKDDSQDEKPAP' A
#
# COMPACT_ATOMS: atom_id res chain seq x y z
N MET A 1 -9.93 35.77 24.24
CA MET A 1 -9.38 35.00 23.10
C MET A 1 -10.03 33.63 23.13
N GLN A 2 -11.12 33.41 22.39
CA GLN A 2 -11.72 32.07 22.28
C GLN A 2 -10.99 31.32 21.18
N GLU A 3 -10.23 30.30 21.56
CA GLU A 3 -9.58 29.38 20.63
C GLU A 3 -10.66 28.69 19.79
N ARG A 4 -10.68 28.98 18.48
CA ARG A 4 -11.50 28.22 17.54
C ARG A 4 -10.96 26.80 17.54
N ARG A 5 -11.64 25.89 18.25
CA ARG A 5 -11.45 24.45 18.05
C ARG A 5 -11.99 24.15 16.65
N GLU A 6 -11.10 24.12 15.67
CA GLU A 6 -11.44 23.61 14.35
C GLU A 6 -11.92 22.17 14.54
N HIS A 7 -13.17 21.90 14.14
CA HIS A 7 -13.71 20.55 14.15
C HIS A 7 -12.91 19.72 13.15
N VAL A 8 -11.91 18.99 13.64
CA VAL A 8 -11.15 18.04 12.82
C VAL A 8 -12.13 16.93 12.43
N GLN A 9 -12.53 16.92 11.16
CA GLN A 9 -13.40 15.89 10.60
C GLN A 9 -12.54 14.66 10.32
N TYR A 10 -12.79 13.58 11.06
CA TYR A 10 -12.11 12.30 10.87
C TYR A 10 -12.84 11.46 9.83
N ASP A 11 -12.11 10.85 8.90
CA ASP A 11 -12.69 10.00 7.86
C ASP A 11 -13.16 8.66 8.41
N LYS A 12 -12.40 8.09 9.36
CA LYS A 12 -12.78 6.89 10.11
C LYS A 12 -12.31 6.97 11.55
N THR A 13 -13.09 6.40 12.46
CA THR A 13 -12.70 6.25 13.85
C THR A 13 -12.82 4.78 14.25
N TYR A 14 -11.75 4.23 14.83
CA TYR A 14 -11.71 2.87 15.34
C TYR A 14 -11.56 2.89 16.85
N ARG A 15 -12.21 1.94 17.51
CA ARG A 15 -12.01 1.68 18.95
C ARG A 15 -11.36 0.31 19.11
N ILE A 16 -10.16 0.30 19.67
CA ILE A 16 -9.38 -0.93 19.89
C ILE A 16 -9.08 -0.99 21.39
N GLY A 17 -9.81 -1.86 22.10
CA GLY A 17 -9.78 -1.90 23.56
C GLY A 17 -10.24 -0.58 24.20
N GLY A 18 -9.37 0.03 25.01
CA GLY A 18 -9.57 1.33 25.64
C GLY A 18 -9.16 2.54 24.78
N SER A 19 -8.54 2.31 23.63
CA SER A 19 -7.97 3.37 22.79
C SER A 19 -8.89 3.74 21.63
N ILE A 20 -8.87 5.04 21.27
CA ILE A 20 -9.57 5.58 20.10
C ILE A 20 -8.51 5.98 19.07
N VAL A 21 -8.65 5.47 17.85
CA VAL A 21 -7.78 5.78 16.71
C VAL A 21 -8.59 6.54 15.67
N HIS A 22 -8.17 7.76 15.36
CA HIS A 22 -8.77 8.58 14.30
C HIS A 22 -7.92 8.49 13.02
N ILE A 23 -8.51 8.03 11.93
CA ILE A 23 -7.89 8.08 10.59
C ILE A 23 -8.35 9.35 9.91
N VAL A 24 -7.39 10.17 9.52
CA VAL A 24 -7.59 11.33 8.65
C VAL A 24 -6.95 10.98 7.32
N ALA A 25 -7.76 10.80 6.28
CA ALA A 25 -7.27 10.70 4.93
C ALA A 25 -6.71 12.08 4.54
N PRO A 26 -5.47 12.14 4.02
CA PRO A 26 -4.95 13.41 3.53
C PRO A 26 -5.86 13.88 2.40
N ARG A 27 -6.36 15.13 2.52
CA ARG A 27 -7.09 15.80 1.43
C ARG A 27 -6.09 16.18 0.34
N ILE A 28 -5.77 15.20 -0.50
CA ILE A 28 -4.93 15.40 -1.68
C ILE A 28 -5.80 15.87 -2.85
N SER A 29 -5.23 16.67 -3.74
CA SER A 29 -5.87 17.03 -5.01
C SER A 29 -5.99 15.79 -5.90
N ASP A 30 -6.88 15.85 -6.90
CA ASP A 30 -7.01 14.78 -7.88
C ASP A 30 -5.70 14.52 -8.63
N GLU A 31 -4.93 15.57 -8.92
CA GLU A 31 -3.60 15.47 -9.55
C GLU A 31 -2.59 14.74 -8.66
N GLU A 32 -2.51 15.09 -7.37
CA GLU A 32 -1.62 14.42 -6.42
C GLU A 32 -2.08 12.98 -6.18
N ARG A 33 -3.40 12.74 -6.16
CA ARG A 33 -3.97 11.38 -6.07
C ARG A 33 -3.54 10.51 -7.26
N GLU A 34 -3.63 11.03 -8.48
CA GLU A 34 -3.23 10.31 -9.68
C GLU A 34 -1.73 9.96 -9.65
N LYS A 35 -0.88 10.94 -9.31
CA LYS A 35 0.56 10.72 -9.14
C LYS A 35 0.89 9.63 -8.11
N ARG A 36 0.22 9.65 -6.96
CA ARG A 36 0.40 8.63 -5.92
C ARG A 36 -0.06 7.25 -6.37
N LEU A 37 -1.15 7.17 -7.14
CA LEU A 37 -1.63 5.90 -7.69
C LEU A 37 -0.65 5.32 -8.71
N GLU A 38 -0.04 6.15 -9.56
CA GLU A 38 1.01 5.71 -10.49
C GLU A 38 2.23 5.15 -9.74
N GLU A 39 2.68 5.83 -8.69
CA GLU A 39 3.80 5.37 -7.85
C GLU A 39 3.49 4.01 -7.21
N VAL A 40 2.30 3.85 -6.64
CA VAL A 40 1.84 2.59 -6.05
C VAL A 40 1.77 1.47 -7.10
N ALA A 41 1.23 1.76 -8.27
CA ALA A 41 1.16 0.79 -9.36
C ALA A 41 2.55 0.29 -9.76
N ARG A 42 3.54 1.18 -9.92
CA ARG A 42 4.93 0.81 -10.24
C ARG A 42 5.52 -0.13 -9.20
N VAL A 43 5.31 0.16 -7.92
CA VAL A 43 5.81 -0.70 -6.82
C VAL A 43 5.16 -2.08 -6.87
N ILE A 44 3.84 -2.16 -7.10
CA ILE A 44 3.12 -3.42 -7.24
C ILE A 44 3.71 -4.26 -8.39
N TRP A 45 3.92 -3.65 -9.56
CA TRP A 45 4.52 -4.33 -10.71
C TRP A 45 5.92 -4.86 -10.42
N MET A 46 6.76 -4.06 -9.76
CA MET A 46 8.11 -4.47 -9.38
C MET A 46 8.09 -5.70 -8.43
N LEU A 47 7.18 -5.70 -7.45
CA LEU A 47 7.03 -6.82 -6.52
C LEU A 47 6.52 -8.08 -7.23
N LEU A 48 5.55 -7.94 -8.14
CA LEU A 48 5.02 -9.07 -8.92
C LEU A 48 6.08 -9.67 -9.85
N ASP A 49 6.90 -8.84 -10.50
CA ASP A 49 8.02 -9.30 -11.33
C ASP A 49 9.05 -10.10 -10.48
N GLN A 50 9.37 -9.62 -9.28
CA GLN A 50 10.26 -10.33 -8.36
C GLN A 50 9.70 -11.69 -7.95
N VAL A 51 8.40 -11.76 -7.60
CA VAL A 51 7.73 -13.03 -7.25
C VAL A 51 7.66 -14.00 -8.44
N GLY A 52 7.51 -13.47 -9.66
CA GLY A 52 7.51 -14.29 -10.88
C GLY A 52 8.86 -14.95 -11.16
N LYS A 53 9.97 -14.30 -10.79
CA LYS A 53 11.34 -14.80 -11.01
C LYS A 53 11.73 -15.92 -10.04
N THR A 54 11.19 -15.92 -8.82
CA THR A 54 11.46 -16.97 -7.82
C THR A 54 10.87 -18.35 -8.12
N LYS A 55 10.19 -18.56 -9.26
CA LYS A 55 9.58 -19.86 -9.65
C LYS A 55 10.36 -20.65 -10.72
N LYS A 56 11.50 -20.16 -11.20
CA LYS A 56 12.31 -20.85 -12.22
C LYS A 56 13.69 -21.20 -11.67
N ASP A 57 13.82 -22.23 -10.84
CA ASP A 57 15.13 -22.84 -10.58
C ASP A 57 15.15 -24.27 -9.98
N ASP A 58 14.07 -25.07 -10.11
CA ASP A 58 14.06 -26.46 -9.59
C ASP A 58 13.68 -27.52 -10.63
N SER A 59 14.28 -27.49 -11.82
CA SER A 59 14.23 -28.63 -12.75
C SER A 59 15.50 -28.68 -13.60
N GLN A 60 16.60 -29.14 -12.98
CA GLN A 60 17.78 -29.57 -13.74
C GLN A 60 17.53 -30.95 -14.35
N ASP A 61 17.76 -31.02 -15.65
CA ASP A 61 17.83 -32.17 -16.54
C ASP A 61 18.43 -33.45 -15.91
N GLU A 62 17.63 -34.49 -15.76
CA GLU A 62 18.14 -35.86 -15.78
C GLU A 62 18.19 -36.32 -17.24
N LYS A 63 19.35 -36.18 -17.89
CA LYS A 63 19.61 -36.79 -19.20
C LYS A 63 19.63 -38.32 -19.03
N PRO A 64 18.90 -39.10 -19.84
CA PRO A 64 19.07 -40.54 -19.84
C PRO A 64 20.45 -40.87 -20.42
N ALA A 65 21.25 -41.63 -19.67
CA ALA A 65 22.50 -42.21 -20.13
C ALA A 65 22.21 -43.33 -21.18
N PRO A 66 23.17 -43.62 -22.09
CA PRO A 66 22.94 -44.32 -23.35
C PRO A 66 22.51 -45.79 -23.23
#